data_AF-A0A151SQK6-F1
#
_entry.id   AF-A0A151SQK6-F1
#
_cell.length_a   1.000
_cell.length_b   1.000
_cell.length_c   1.000
_cell.angle_alpha   90.00
_cell.angle_beta   90.00
_cell.angle_gamma   90.00
#
_symmetry.space_group_name_H-M   'P 1'
#
loop_
_entity.id
_entity.type
_entity.pdbx_description
1 polymer ?
#
loop_
_entity_poly.entity_id
_entity_poly.type
_entity_poly.pdbx_seq_one_letter_code
_entity_poly.pdbx_strand_id
1 'polypeptide(L)'
;MFSNTLISHGFTQSKYDYTFFTKGLKATFIAILVYVDDIVLAIPSSNMINVAKTMLQRQFKLKDLGDLKFFLGLELLKSRKGIYLCKGTIL
;
A
#
# COMPACT_ATOMS: atom_id res chain seq x y z
N MET A 1 10.46 -1.97 14.42
CA MET A 1 11.39 -2.39 13.34
C MET A 1 10.87 -1.95 11.97
N PHE A 2 9.65 -2.32 11.57
CA PHE A 2 9.06 -1.89 10.28
C PHE A 2 8.93 -0.35 10.15
N SER A 3 8.25 0.28 11.10
CA SER A 3 8.03 1.74 11.11
C SER A 3 9.33 2.54 11.10
N ASN A 4 10.31 2.17 11.94
CA ASN A 4 11.63 2.82 11.98
C ASN A 4 12.35 2.73 10.63
N THR A 5 12.24 1.60 9.93
CA THR A 5 12.85 1.44 8.62
C THR A 5 12.15 2.28 7.56
N LEU A 6 10.82 2.38 7.58
CA LEU A 6 10.12 3.31 6.69
C LEU A 6 10.51 4.77 6.98
N ILE A 7 10.58 5.14 8.26
CA ILE A 7 11.01 6.47 8.67
C ILE A 7 12.45 6.76 8.21
N SER A 8 13.38 5.79 8.32
CA SER A 8 14.75 5.95 7.82
C SER A 8 14.83 6.04 6.30
N HIS A 9 13.87 5.46 5.58
CA HIS A 9 13.71 5.62 4.13
C HIS A 9 12.98 6.92 3.74
N GLY A 10 12.72 7.81 4.70
CA GLY A 10 12.13 9.13 4.49
C GLY A 10 10.61 9.13 4.38
N PHE A 11 9.93 8.11 4.92
CA PHE A 11 8.48 8.15 5.10
C PHE A 11 8.10 8.91 6.36
N THR A 12 6.98 9.63 6.29
CA THR A 12 6.32 10.27 7.42
C THR A 12 5.16 9.40 7.86
N GLN A 13 5.20 8.94 9.11
CA GLN A 13 4.07 8.25 9.74
C GLN A 13 2.96 9.26 10.04
N SER A 14 1.70 8.88 9.78
CA SER A 14 0.56 9.71 10.12
C SER A 14 0.39 9.83 11.63
N LYS A 15 -0.02 11.03 12.08
CA LYS A 15 -0.33 11.31 13.49
C LYS A 15 -1.71 10.77 13.91
N TYR A 16 -2.59 10.53 12.94
CA TYR A 16 -3.97 10.09 13.17
C TYR A 16 -4.13 8.58 12.96
N ASP A 17 -3.20 7.96 12.24
CA ASP A 17 -3.20 6.52 11.97
C ASP A 17 -1.75 6.00 11.93
N TYR A 18 -1.35 5.27 12.96
CA TYR A 18 0.00 4.73 13.08
C TYR A 18 0.31 3.64 12.05
N THR A 19 -0.68 3.11 11.35
CA THR A 19 -0.49 2.13 10.28
C THR A 19 -0.24 2.79 8.92
N PHE A 20 -0.42 4.11 8.83
CA PHE A 20 -0.37 4.85 7.58
C PHE A 20 0.92 5.67 7.47
N PHE A 21 1.63 5.48 6.36
CA PHE A 21 2.89 6.15 6.04
C PHE A 21 2.82 6.80 4.67
N THR A 22 3.40 7.99 4.55
CA THR A 22 3.43 8.73 3.29
C THR A 22 4.80 9.26 2.97
N LYS A 23 5.12 9.40 1.69
CA LYS A 23 6.36 10.00 1.19
C LYS A 23 6.10 10.72 -0.12
N GLY A 24 6.80 11.83 -0.35
CA GLY A 24 6.69 12.58 -1.59
C GLY A 24 5.39 13.37 -1.72
N LEU A 25 5.17 13.97 -2.89
CA LEU A 25 4.05 14.85 -3.18
C LEU A 25 3.62 14.68 -4.63
N LYS A 26 2.33 14.90 -4.93
CA LYS A 26 1.78 14.87 -6.30
C LYS A 26 2.19 13.59 -7.06
N ALA A 27 2.98 13.72 -8.13
CA ALA A 27 3.40 12.63 -9.01
C ALA A 27 4.37 11.64 -8.35
N THR A 28 5.01 12.01 -7.24
CA THR A 28 5.92 11.14 -6.49
C THR A 28 5.31 10.65 -5.18
N PHE A 29 4.01 10.86 -4.98
CA PHE A 29 3.34 10.47 -3.76
C PHE A 29 3.30 8.95 -3.60
N ILE A 30 3.73 8.47 -2.45
CA ILE A 30 3.67 7.07 -2.05
C ILE A 30 2.94 7.01 -0.73
N ALA A 31 1.87 6.22 -0.68
CA ALA A 31 1.18 5.86 0.54
C ALA A 31 1.32 4.36 0.82
N ILE A 32 1.61 4.03 2.07
CA ILE A 32 1.71 2.67 2.59
C ILE A 32 0.73 2.56 3.74
N LEU A 33 -0.16 1.58 3.67
CA LEU A 33 -1.03 1.20 4.77
C LEU A 33 -0.65 -0.22 5.21
N VAL A 34 -0.37 -0.40 6.50
CA VAL A 34 0.07 -1.67 7.08
C VAL A 34 -1.10 -2.30 7.82
N TYR A 35 -1.49 -3.52 7.46
CA TYR A 35 -2.56 -4.23 8.13
C TYR A 35 -2.12 -5.65 8.51
N VAL A 36 -1.74 -5.83 9.78
CA VAL A 36 -1.23 -7.10 10.34
C VAL A 36 -0.13 -7.72 9.46
N ASP A 37 -0.47 -8.66 8.58
CA ASP A 37 0.46 -9.36 7.68
C ASP A 37 0.51 -8.78 6.26
N ASP A 38 -0.47 -7.93 5.90
CA ASP A 38 -0.63 -7.37 4.57
C ASP A 38 -0.20 -5.89 4.52
N ILE A 39 0.28 -5.48 3.34
CA ILE A 39 0.64 -4.09 3.08
C ILE A 39 -0.06 -3.64 1.81
N VAL A 40 -0.79 -2.53 1.92
CA VAL A 40 -1.41 -1.86 0.79
C VAL A 40 -0.53 -0.71 0.34
N LEU A 41 -0.19 -0.71 -0.95
CA LEU A 41 0.54 0.35 -1.63
C LEU A 41 -0.39 1.17 -2.51
N ALA A 42 -0.40 2.49 -2.30
CA ALA A 42 -1.10 3.44 -3.15
C ALA A 42 -0.09 4.44 -3.73
N ILE A 43 0.15 4.33 -5.04
CA ILE A 43 1.20 5.07 -5.76
C ILE A 43 0.67 5.39 -7.17
N PRO A 44 0.92 6.60 -7.72
CA PRO A 44 0.36 7.03 -9.01
C PRO A 44 1.04 6.40 -10.24
N SER A 45 2.25 5.87 -10.11
CA SER A 45 3.04 5.33 -11.22
C SER A 45 3.37 3.85 -11.02
N SER A 46 3.10 3.03 -12.04
CA SER A 46 3.43 1.60 -12.05
C SER A 46 4.94 1.34 -11.89
N ASN A 47 5.78 2.20 -12.46
CA ASN A 47 7.23 2.10 -12.28
C ASN A 47 7.64 2.30 -10.81
N MET A 48 7.02 3.29 -10.15
CA MET A 48 7.25 3.55 -8.73
C MET A 48 6.71 2.44 -7.84
N ILE A 49 5.60 1.79 -8.23
CA ILE A 49 5.10 0.59 -7.54
C ILE A 49 6.16 -0.50 -7.53
N ASN A 50 6.78 -0.80 -8.67
CA ASN A 50 7.81 -1.85 -8.75
C ASN A 50 9.05 -1.53 -7.91
N VAL A 51 9.47 -0.26 -7.88
CA VAL A 51 10.59 0.18 -7.03
C VAL A 51 10.25 0.03 -5.54
N ALA A 52 9.06 0.48 -5.12
CA ALA A 52 8.61 0.37 -3.74
C ALA A 52 8.43 -1.09 -3.31
N LYS A 53 7.85 -1.93 -4.18
CA LYS A 53 7.72 -3.39 -3.96
C LYS A 53 9.08 -4.03 -3.75
N THR A 54 10.02 -3.81 -4.66
CA THR A 54 11.39 -4.38 -4.56
C THR A 54 12.08 -3.95 -3.26
N MET A 55 11.97 -2.67 -2.88
CA MET A 55 12.54 -2.17 -1.62
C MET A 55 11.93 -2.88 -0.41
N LEU A 56 10.61 -3.01 -0.39
CA LEU A 56 9.88 -3.66 0.70
C LEU A 56 10.20 -5.16 0.78
N GLN A 57 10.22 -5.86 -0.34
CA GLN A 57 10.54 -7.31 -0.41
C GLN A 57 11.99 -7.60 -0.01
N ARG A 58 12.91 -6.68 -0.29
CA ARG A 58 14.31 -6.83 0.12
C ARG A 58 14.48 -6.66 1.62
N GLN A 59 13.72 -5.73 2.20
CA GLN A 59 13.85 -5.36 3.61
C GLN A 59 12.98 -6.23 4.54
N PHE A 60 11.86 -6.71 4.02
CA PHE A 60 10.85 -7.50 4.72
C PHE A 60 10.50 -8.69 3.84
N LYS A 61 10.35 -9.89 4.42
CA LYS A 61 10.00 -11.12 3.68
C LYS A 61 8.53 -11.10 3.24
N LEU A 62 8.19 -10.15 2.37
CA LEU A 62 6.84 -9.91 1.86
C LEU A 62 6.65 -10.62 0.54
N LYS A 63 5.48 -11.21 0.34
CA LYS A 63 5.06 -11.76 -0.94
C LYS A 63 4.27 -10.69 -1.70
N ASP A 64 4.51 -10.58 -3.00
CA ASP A 64 3.63 -9.77 -3.84
C ASP A 64 2.32 -10.53 -4.09
N LEU A 65 1.20 -9.95 -3.66
CA LEU A 65 -0.14 -10.48 -3.88
C LEU A 65 -0.78 -9.93 -5.17
N GLY A 66 -0.09 -9.02 -5.87
CA GLY A 66 -0.59 -8.37 -7.08
C GLY A 66 -1.48 -7.17 -6.77
N ASP A 67 -2.46 -6.91 -7.64
CA ASP A 67 -3.41 -5.83 -7.44
C ASP A 67 -4.35 -6.11 -6.26
N LEU A 68 -4.60 -5.07 -5.45
CA LEU A 68 -5.58 -5.12 -4.37
C LEU A 68 -6.99 -5.35 -4.96
N LYS A 69 -7.48 -6.59 -4.85
CA LYS A 69 -8.83 -7.01 -5.23
C LYS A 69 -9.74 -7.21 -4.04
N PHE A 70 -9.19 -7.56 -2.88
CA PHE A 70 -9.95 -7.75 -1.65
C PHE A 70 -9.26 -7.06 -0.49
N PHE A 71 -10.02 -6.34 0.34
CA PHE A 71 -9.52 -5.72 1.56
C PHE A 71 -10.63 -5.76 2.63
N LEU A 72 -10.35 -6.34 3.80
CA LEU A 72 -11.31 -6.45 4.92
C LEU A 72 -12.66 -7.12 4.54
N GLY A 73 -12.64 -8.09 3.61
CA GLY A 73 -13.86 -8.74 3.11
C GLY A 73 -14.67 -7.91 2.11
N LEU A 74 -14.14 -6.76 1.68
CA LEU A 74 -14.67 -5.97 0.58
C LEU A 74 -13.91 -6.31 -0.70
N GLU A 75 -14.64 -6.46 -1.79
CA GLU A 75 -14.08 -6.57 -3.13
C GLU A 75 -13.90 -5.18 -3.72
N LEU A 76 -12.73 -4.95 -4.33
CA LEU A 76 -12.34 -3.72 -4.99
C LEU A 76 -12.28 -3.93 -6.50
N LEU A 77 -13.11 -3.16 -7.21
CA LEU A 77 -13.12 -3.13 -8.67
C LEU A 77 -12.59 -1.78 -9.15
N LYS A 78 -11.42 -1.80 -9.79
CA LYS A 78 -10.81 -0.60 -10.39
C LYS A 78 -11.30 -0.44 -11.83
N SER A 79 -11.87 0.72 -12.13
CA SER A 79 -12.29 1.12 -13.48
C SER A 79 -11.63 2.45 -13.86
N ARG A 80 -11.62 2.79 -15.15
CA ARG A 80 -11.16 4.11 -15.62
C ARG A 80 -11.96 5.27 -15.00
N LYS A 81 -13.19 4.99 -14.53
CA LYS A 81 -14.07 5.97 -13.87
C LYS A 81 -13.82 6.12 -12.37
N GLY A 82 -13.06 5.22 -11.74
CA GLY A 82 -12.83 5.23 -10.29
C GLY A 82 -12.72 3.85 -9.67
N ILE A 83 -12.86 3.80 -8.35
CA ILE A 83 -12.76 2.58 -7.55
C ILE A 83 -14.16 2.27 -7.00
N TYR A 84 -14.65 1.06 -7.21
CA TYR A 84 -15.89 0.55 -6.65
C TYR A 84 -15.58 -0.44 -5.54
N LEU A 85 -16.32 -0.34 -4.44
CA LEU A 85 -16.26 -1.25 -3.30
C LEU A 85 -17.59 -2.01 -3.24
N CYS A 86 -17.55 -3.33 -3.30
CA CYS A 86 -18.71 -4.19 -3.08
C CYS A 86 -18.44 -5.22 -1.99
N LYS A 87 -19.50 -5.68 -1.33
CA LYS A 87 -19.38 -6.76 -0.35
C LYS A 87 -19.04 -8.05 -1.10
N GLY A 88 -17.87 -8.63 -0.83
CA GLY A 88 -17.50 -9.91 -1.41
C GLY A 88 -18.33 -11.02 -0.77
N THR A 89 -19.22 -11.64 -1.53
CA THR A 89 -19.81 -12.91 -1.12
C THR A 89 -18.76 -13.98 -1.33
N ILE A 90 -18.12 -14.43 -0.25
CA ILE A 90 -17.29 -15.64 -0.27
C ILE A 90 -18.30 -16.80 -0.35
N LEU A 91 -18.34 -17.51 -1.49
CA LEU A 91 -19.00 -18.82 -1.59
C LEU A 91 -18.12 -19.89 -0.95
#